data_AF-A0A8X8Z0X7-F1
#
_entry.id   AF-A0A8X8Z0X7-F1
#
_cell.length_a   1.000
_cell.length_b   1.000
_cell.length_c   1.000
_cell.angle_alpha   90.00
_cell.angle_beta   90.00
_cell.angle_gamma   90.00
#
_symmetry.space_group_name_H-M   'P 1'
#
loop_
_entity.id
_entity.type
_entity.pdbx_description
1 polymer ?
#
loop_
_entity_poly.entity_id
_entity_poly.type
_entity_poly.pdbx_seq_one_letter_code
_entity_poly.pdbx_strand_id
1 'polypeptide(L)'
;MVLHPIFIFLIFILLAPLGHASTPSDKNSSPFDFLKKLKGSHKGNNTKEIHKLKAYLEQFGYLKYENETHATDDDFDDNLESAIKTYQKNYRIKSSAPVQRAFQTWKNFTHFTFAQVQTNRNSDLLIAFYRGAHGDYESFDAFRPLAHAFAPTNGSFHYNADIRWSIGAVEDYFDLETVALHEIGHLLGLGHSSDDAAIMYPTIYSGVIKNLHEDDIQGIRALYNR
;
A
#
# COMPACT_ATOMS: atom_id res chain seq x y z
N MET A 1 14.39 -40.31 -2.72
CA MET A 1 14.05 -39.03 -2.07
C MET A 1 12.88 -38.44 -2.84
N VAL A 2 11.66 -38.69 -2.36
CA VAL A 2 10.43 -38.32 -3.07
C VAL A 2 10.18 -36.84 -2.82
N LEU A 3 10.41 -36.00 -3.83
CA LEU A 3 9.94 -34.62 -3.86
C LEU A 3 8.42 -34.66 -3.68
N HIS A 4 7.96 -34.28 -2.49
CA HIS A 4 6.56 -33.99 -2.28
C HIS A 4 6.25 -32.69 -3.04
N PRO A 5 5.35 -32.71 -4.03
CA PRO A 5 4.86 -31.48 -4.62
C PRO A 5 4.08 -30.76 -3.53
N ILE A 6 4.53 -29.57 -3.16
CA ILE A 6 3.74 -28.64 -2.34
C ILE A 6 2.63 -28.10 -3.24
N PHE A 7 1.63 -28.95 -3.49
CA PHE A 7 0.33 -28.57 -4.01
C PHE A 7 -0.64 -28.68 -2.84
N ILE A 8 -1.35 -27.59 -2.55
CA ILE A 8 -2.59 -27.39 -1.76
C ILE A 8 -2.50 -25.98 -1.13
N PHE A 9 -3.03 -24.98 -1.84
CA PHE A 9 -4.38 -24.41 -1.66
C PHE A 9 -4.51 -23.50 -0.43
N LEU A 10 -4.60 -22.18 -0.69
CA LEU A 10 -5.55 -21.23 -0.07
C LEU A 10 -5.07 -19.81 -0.34
N ILE A 11 -5.31 -19.34 -1.55
CA ILE A 11 -5.30 -17.92 -1.83
C ILE A 11 -6.69 -17.41 -1.38
N PHE A 12 -6.85 -17.17 -0.07
CA PHE A 12 -7.79 -16.14 0.34
C PHE A 12 -7.18 -14.84 -0.17
N ILE A 13 -7.61 -14.41 -1.37
CA ILE A 13 -7.35 -13.06 -1.81
C ILE A 13 -8.22 -12.18 -0.91
N LEU A 14 -7.68 -11.78 0.24
CA LEU A 14 -8.24 -10.70 1.02
C LEU A 14 -7.93 -9.41 0.25
N LEU A 15 -8.73 -9.13 -0.77
CA LEU A 15 -8.74 -7.82 -1.40
C LEU A 15 -9.36 -6.85 -0.40
N ALA A 16 -8.68 -5.74 -0.15
CA ALA A 16 -9.36 -4.59 0.44
C ALA A 16 -10.46 -4.15 -0.54
N PRO A 17 -11.73 -4.06 -0.12
CA PRO A 17 -12.80 -3.69 -1.01
C PRO A 17 -12.64 -2.24 -1.48
N LEU A 18 -12.13 -2.05 -2.70
CA LEU A 18 -12.21 -0.79 -3.43
C LEU A 18 -13.65 -0.61 -3.92
N GLY A 19 -14.37 0.34 -3.33
CA GLY A 19 -15.74 0.63 -3.71
C GLY A 19 -15.82 1.45 -4.99
N HIS A 20 -15.70 0.85 -6.17
CA HIS A 20 -16.13 1.50 -7.43
C HIS A 20 -17.66 1.54 -7.52
N ALA A 21 -18.20 2.60 -8.10
CA ALA A 21 -19.63 2.80 -8.26
C ALA A 21 -20.22 1.78 -9.25
N SER A 22 -21.02 0.84 -8.76
CA SER A 22 -21.87 0.00 -9.59
C SER A 22 -23.07 0.82 -10.10
N THR A 23 -23.32 0.72 -11.40
CA THR A 23 -24.58 1.16 -12.03
C THR A 23 -25.79 0.51 -11.35
N PRO A 24 -26.95 1.17 -11.31
CA PRO A 24 -28.14 0.69 -10.60
C PRO A 24 -28.83 -0.44 -11.39
N SER A 25 -28.23 -1.62 -11.43
CA SER A 25 -28.81 -2.83 -12.00
C SER A 25 -28.07 -4.06 -11.47
N ASP A 26 -28.21 -4.34 -10.17
CA ASP A 26 -28.27 -5.68 -9.57
C ASP A 26 -28.08 -5.59 -8.06
N LYS A 27 -29.19 -5.60 -7.32
CA LYS A 27 -29.21 -5.34 -5.86
C LYS A 27 -28.65 -6.47 -4.98
N ASN A 28 -27.99 -7.51 -5.51
CA ASN A 28 -27.61 -8.68 -4.71
C ASN A 28 -26.22 -9.29 -4.97
N SER A 29 -25.36 -8.70 -5.82
CA SER A 29 -24.00 -9.23 -6.02
C SER A 29 -22.93 -8.26 -5.53
N SER A 30 -21.96 -8.79 -4.76
CA SER A 30 -20.77 -8.05 -4.34
C SER A 30 -19.88 -7.81 -5.58
N PRO A 31 -19.23 -6.64 -5.71
CA PRO A 31 -18.23 -6.42 -6.77
C PRO A 31 -17.08 -7.43 -6.74
N PHE A 32 -16.91 -8.15 -5.62
CA PHE A 32 -15.91 -9.19 -5.44
C PHE A 32 -16.44 -10.62 -5.60
N ASP A 33 -17.70 -10.82 -6.04
CA ASP A 33 -18.27 -12.16 -6.19
C ASP A 33 -17.53 -13.01 -7.23
N PHE A 34 -16.86 -12.38 -8.22
CA PHE A 34 -16.01 -13.09 -9.18
C PHE A 34 -14.87 -13.87 -8.50
N LEU A 35 -14.36 -13.40 -7.36
CA LEU A 35 -13.29 -14.08 -6.61
C LEU A 35 -13.71 -15.49 -6.16
N LYS A 36 -15.00 -15.72 -5.90
CA LYS A 36 -15.51 -17.04 -5.51
C LYS A 36 -15.26 -18.07 -6.62
N LYS A 37 -15.29 -17.63 -7.88
CA LYS A 37 -15.07 -18.48 -9.06
C LYS A 37 -13.59 -18.78 -9.31
N LEU A 38 -12.68 -17.96 -8.75
CA LEU A 38 -11.23 -18.15 -8.85
C LEU A 38 -10.68 -19.14 -7.82
N LYS A 39 -11.54 -19.67 -6.94
CA LYS A 39 -11.11 -20.59 -5.88
C LYS A 39 -10.57 -21.88 -6.50
N GLY A 40 -9.27 -22.11 -6.32
CA GLY A 40 -8.56 -23.29 -6.81
C GLY A 40 -7.88 -23.12 -8.16
N SER A 41 -8.08 -21.96 -8.81
CA SER A 41 -7.31 -21.57 -9.98
C SER A 41 -5.83 -21.43 -9.62
N HIS A 42 -4.98 -21.88 -10.53
CA HIS A 42 -3.53 -21.84 -10.42
C HIS A 42 -2.92 -21.64 -11.81
N LYS A 43 -1.61 -21.39 -11.84
CA LYS A 43 -0.87 -21.20 -13.07
C LYS A 43 -1.16 -22.28 -14.12
N GLY A 44 -1.37 -21.84 -15.35
CA GLY A 44 -1.69 -22.69 -16.50
C GLY A 44 -3.18 -22.99 -16.65
N ASN A 45 -4.04 -22.52 -15.74
CA ASN A 45 -5.49 -22.58 -15.93
C ASN A 45 -5.97 -21.39 -16.76
N ASN A 46 -6.99 -21.62 -17.59
CA ASN A 46 -7.84 -20.55 -18.11
C ASN A 46 -9.10 -20.49 -17.24
N THR A 47 -9.28 -19.40 -16.48
CA THR A 47 -10.40 -19.25 -15.54
C THR A 47 -11.22 -18.01 -15.88
N LYS A 48 -12.49 -18.21 -16.21
CA LYS A 48 -13.39 -17.12 -16.55
C LYS A 48 -13.41 -16.02 -15.49
N GLU A 49 -13.29 -14.77 -15.94
CA GLU A 49 -13.23 -13.54 -15.11
C GLU A 49 -11.93 -13.31 -14.35
N ILE A 50 -10.85 -14.07 -14.61
CA ILE A 50 -9.56 -13.80 -13.97
C ILE A 50 -8.93 -12.49 -14.47
N HIS A 51 -9.28 -12.03 -15.69
CA HIS A 51 -8.92 -10.68 -16.16
C HIS A 51 -9.39 -9.57 -15.19
N LYS A 52 -10.48 -9.77 -14.44
CA LYS A 52 -10.92 -8.81 -13.41
C LYS A 52 -9.93 -8.73 -12.24
N LEU A 53 -9.31 -9.84 -11.88
CA LEU A 53 -8.21 -9.86 -10.90
C LEU A 53 -6.96 -9.19 -11.47
N LYS A 54 -6.64 -9.44 -12.75
CA LYS A 54 -5.52 -8.78 -13.45
C LYS A 54 -5.67 -7.26 -13.39
N ALA A 55 -6.83 -6.75 -13.82
CA ALA A 55 -7.15 -5.33 -13.78
C ALA A 55 -7.11 -4.74 -12.35
N TYR A 56 -7.60 -5.49 -11.36
CA TYR A 56 -7.51 -5.06 -9.96
C TYR A 56 -6.05 -4.90 -9.48
N LEU A 57 -5.17 -5.87 -9.80
CA LEU A 57 -3.77 -5.82 -9.39
C LEU A 57 -2.97 -4.76 -10.15
N GLU A 58 -3.34 -4.51 -11.41
CA GLU A 58 -2.78 -3.45 -12.24
C GLU A 58 -3.07 -2.05 -11.66
N GLN A 59 -4.25 -1.83 -11.05
CA GLN A 59 -4.55 -0.56 -10.36
C GLN A 59 -3.54 -0.20 -9.28
N PHE A 60 -2.93 -1.21 -8.63
CA PHE A 60 -1.91 -1.01 -7.61
C PHE A 60 -0.47 -1.17 -8.15
N GLY A 61 -0.32 -1.32 -9.46
CA GLY A 61 0.95 -1.53 -10.14
C GLY A 61 1.60 -2.89 -9.90
N TYR A 62 0.88 -3.86 -9.28
CA TYR A 62 1.42 -5.20 -9.03
C TYR A 62 1.58 -6.03 -10.30
N LEU A 63 0.83 -5.67 -11.33
CA LEU A 63 0.78 -6.37 -12.60
C LEU A 63 0.85 -5.34 -13.73
N LYS A 64 1.68 -5.64 -14.73
CA LYS A 64 1.80 -4.86 -15.95
C LYS A 64 2.03 -5.83 -17.10
N TYR A 65 1.26 -5.68 -18.16
CA TYR A 65 1.49 -6.39 -19.41
C TYR A 65 1.91 -5.41 -20.48
N GLU A 66 2.94 -5.78 -21.26
CA GLU A 66 3.30 -5.05 -22.48
C GLU A 66 2.35 -5.41 -23.63
N ASN A 67 1.73 -6.59 -23.57
CA ASN A 67 0.77 -7.07 -24.55
C ASN A 67 -0.67 -7.01 -23.99
N GLU A 68 -1.52 -6.18 -24.58
CA GLU A 68 -2.92 -5.99 -24.18
C GLU A 68 -3.75 -7.28 -24.23
N THR A 69 -3.38 -8.26 -25.06
CA THR A 69 -4.09 -9.54 -25.11
C THR A 69 -3.97 -10.29 -23.78
N HIS A 70 -2.79 -10.28 -23.16
CA HIS A 70 -2.57 -10.93 -21.86
C HIS A 70 -3.11 -10.15 -20.67
N ALA A 71 -3.29 -8.83 -20.83
CA ALA A 71 -3.97 -8.02 -19.81
C ALA A 71 -5.46 -8.37 -19.70
N THR A 72 -6.08 -8.74 -20.82
CA THR A 72 -7.54 -8.90 -20.94
C THR A 72 -8.01 -10.35 -21.10
N ASP A 73 -7.10 -11.30 -21.32
CA ASP A 73 -7.42 -12.72 -21.36
C ASP A 73 -7.72 -13.33 -19.98
N ASP A 74 -8.26 -14.54 -20.01
CA ASP A 74 -8.59 -15.31 -18.82
C ASP A 74 -7.49 -16.32 -18.42
N ASP A 75 -6.24 -16.12 -18.85
CA ASP A 75 -5.14 -17.02 -18.54
C ASP A 75 -4.49 -16.70 -17.19
N PHE A 76 -4.29 -17.73 -16.36
CA PHE A 76 -3.48 -17.64 -15.15
C PHE A 76 -2.01 -17.85 -15.53
N ASP A 77 -1.34 -16.77 -15.90
CA ASP A 77 0.07 -16.77 -16.30
C ASP A 77 1.06 -16.58 -15.12
N ASP A 78 2.36 -16.61 -15.44
CA ASP A 78 3.45 -16.40 -14.48
C ASP A 78 3.43 -14.99 -13.86
N ASN A 79 3.02 -13.97 -14.63
CA ASN A 79 2.99 -12.58 -14.16
C ASN A 79 1.91 -12.42 -13.09
N LEU A 80 0.72 -12.98 -13.32
CA LEU A 80 -0.37 -13.00 -12.35
C LEU A 80 0.00 -13.77 -11.09
N GLU A 81 0.67 -14.93 -11.21
CA GLU A 81 1.14 -15.70 -10.05
C GLU A 81 2.10 -14.86 -9.18
N SER A 82 3.06 -14.18 -9.81
CA SER A 82 4.04 -13.32 -9.15
C SER A 82 3.38 -12.11 -8.47
N ALA A 83 2.44 -11.47 -9.15
CA ALA A 83 1.67 -10.33 -8.63
C ALA A 83 0.87 -10.73 -7.38
N ILE A 84 0.15 -11.86 -7.42
CA ILE A 84 -0.63 -12.36 -6.28
C ILE A 84 0.28 -12.70 -5.09
N LYS A 85 1.41 -13.39 -5.32
CA LYS A 85 2.37 -13.72 -4.26
C LYS A 85 2.88 -12.48 -3.55
N THR A 86 3.20 -11.44 -4.32
CA THR A 86 3.68 -10.16 -3.79
C THR A 86 2.58 -9.41 -3.04
N TYR A 87 1.37 -9.33 -3.61
CA TYR A 87 0.21 -8.73 -2.95
C TYR A 87 -0.08 -9.40 -1.60
N GLN A 88 -0.08 -10.73 -1.55
CA GLN A 88 -0.31 -11.49 -0.32
C GLN A 88 0.79 -11.29 0.71
N LYS A 89 2.06 -11.18 0.28
CA LYS A 89 3.17 -10.89 1.19
C LYS A 89 2.93 -9.56 1.90
N ASN A 90 2.56 -8.52 1.14
CA ASN A 90 2.30 -7.20 1.70
C ASN A 90 1.01 -7.14 2.52
N TYR A 91 -0.06 -7.84 2.11
CA TYR A 91 -1.29 -7.91 2.89
C TYR A 91 -1.11 -8.56 4.27
N ARG A 92 -0.17 -9.51 4.42
CA ARG A 92 0.12 -10.16 5.70
C ARG A 92 0.86 -9.25 6.68
N ILE A 93 1.43 -8.14 6.21
CA ILE A 93 2.03 -7.13 7.05
C ILE A 93 0.90 -6.44 7.82
N LYS A 94 0.94 -6.49 9.15
CA LYS A 94 -0.05 -5.84 10.02
C LYS A 94 0.19 -4.32 10.10
N SER A 95 0.18 -3.63 8.96
CA SER A 95 0.52 -2.20 8.83
C SER A 95 -0.48 -1.25 9.50
N SER A 96 -1.71 -1.68 9.75
CA SER A 96 -2.75 -0.83 10.37
C SER A 96 -2.33 -0.30 11.74
N ALA A 97 -1.68 -1.12 12.57
CA ALA A 97 -1.25 -0.72 13.91
C ALA A 97 -0.11 0.32 13.92
N PRO A 98 1.02 0.12 13.19
CA PRO A 98 2.07 1.14 13.12
C PRO A 98 1.59 2.45 12.48
N VAL A 99 0.78 2.40 11.42
CA VAL A 99 0.19 3.62 10.83
C VAL A 99 -0.70 4.36 11.82
N GLN A 100 -1.53 3.64 12.58
CA GLN A 100 -2.36 4.24 13.62
C GLN A 100 -1.51 4.93 14.71
N ARG A 101 -0.42 4.30 15.15
CA ARG A 101 0.49 4.90 16.15
C ARG A 101 1.16 6.16 15.60
N ALA A 102 1.61 6.16 14.35
CA ALA A 102 2.18 7.36 13.72
C ALA A 102 1.18 8.54 13.68
N PHE A 103 -0.09 8.30 13.35
CA PHE A 103 -1.14 9.32 13.47
C PHE A 103 -1.37 9.79 14.91
N GLN A 104 -1.32 8.89 15.91
CA GLN A 104 -1.44 9.29 17.31
C GLN A 104 -0.24 10.15 17.75
N THR A 105 0.96 9.87 17.26
CA THR A 105 2.14 10.70 17.52
C THR A 105 1.92 12.12 17.03
N TRP A 106 1.51 12.32 15.77
CA TRP A 106 1.21 13.65 15.22
C TRP A 106 0.03 14.35 15.90
N LYS A 107 -1.00 13.59 16.30
CA LYS A 107 -2.15 14.12 17.05
C LYS A 107 -1.72 14.81 18.35
N ASN A 108 -0.67 14.36 19.03
CA ASN A 108 -0.21 14.98 20.27
C ASN A 108 0.35 16.40 20.07
N PHE A 109 0.66 16.80 18.84
CA PHE A 109 1.26 18.09 18.49
C PHE A 109 0.40 18.93 17.57
N THR A 110 -0.82 18.49 17.27
CA THR A 110 -1.80 19.20 16.42
C THR A 110 -3.16 19.22 17.11
N HIS A 111 -4.08 20.04 16.58
CA HIS A 111 -5.49 20.01 17.00
C HIS A 111 -6.32 18.98 16.22
N PHE A 112 -5.71 18.24 15.30
CA PHE A 112 -6.40 17.28 14.44
C PHE A 112 -6.83 16.03 15.20
N THR A 113 -7.84 15.36 14.66
CA THR A 113 -8.23 14.01 15.07
C THR A 113 -8.21 13.11 13.86
N PHE A 114 -7.81 11.85 14.06
CA PHE A 114 -7.70 10.86 13.00
C PHE A 114 -8.56 9.65 13.37
N ALA A 115 -9.33 9.15 12.40
CA ALA A 115 -10.16 7.97 12.55
C ALA A 115 -9.99 7.08 11.33
N GLN A 116 -9.71 5.80 11.57
CA GLN A 116 -9.69 4.80 10.50
C GLN A 116 -11.12 4.50 10.07
N VAL A 117 -11.39 4.61 8.77
CA VAL A 117 -12.69 4.26 8.17
C VAL A 117 -12.60 2.92 7.45
N GLN A 118 -13.70 2.16 7.42
CA GLN A 118 -13.74 0.83 6.80
C GLN A 118 -13.88 0.85 5.28
N THR A 119 -14.27 1.99 4.69
CA THR A 119 -14.43 2.11 3.24
C THR A 119 -13.75 3.36 2.71
N ASN A 120 -13.06 3.22 1.57
CA ASN A 120 -12.31 4.30 0.94
C ASN A 120 -13.22 5.38 0.32
N ARG A 121 -14.55 5.22 0.37
CA ARG A 121 -15.49 6.15 -0.29
C ARG A 121 -15.59 7.51 0.40
N ASN A 122 -15.18 7.62 1.67
CA ASN A 122 -15.29 8.84 2.48
C ASN A 122 -14.01 9.15 3.27
N SER A 123 -12.84 8.67 2.83
CA SER A 123 -11.56 8.96 3.52
C SER A 123 -10.90 10.20 2.95
N ASP A 124 -10.44 11.11 3.81
CA ASP A 124 -9.59 12.23 3.40
C ASP A 124 -8.16 11.78 3.04
N LEU A 125 -7.70 10.70 3.68
CA LEU A 125 -6.36 10.14 3.50
C LEU A 125 -6.46 8.69 3.03
N LEU A 126 -5.80 8.35 1.93
CA LEU A 126 -5.72 7.00 1.39
C LEU A 126 -4.29 6.46 1.51
N ILE A 127 -4.14 5.36 2.24
CA ILE A 127 -2.85 4.71 2.49
C ILE A 127 -2.88 3.30 1.93
N ALA A 128 -1.97 2.97 1.01
CA ALA A 128 -1.89 1.63 0.44
C ALA A 128 -0.46 1.28 -0.02
N PHE A 129 -0.25 0.00 -0.34
CA PHE A 129 0.99 -0.48 -0.94
C PHE A 129 0.84 -0.54 -2.45
N TYR A 130 1.79 0.07 -3.16
CA TYR A 130 1.83 0.11 -4.62
C TYR A 130 3.18 -0.40 -5.14
N ARG A 131 3.24 -0.79 -6.42
CA ARG A 131 4.47 -1.21 -7.09
C ARG A 131 4.64 -0.44 -8.39
N GLY A 132 5.89 -0.32 -8.85
CA GLY A 132 6.24 0.32 -10.12
C GLY A 132 5.44 1.58 -10.42
N ALA A 133 4.95 1.71 -11.66
CA ALA A 133 4.02 2.75 -12.05
C ALA A 133 2.60 2.44 -11.53
N HIS A 134 1.97 3.41 -10.86
CA HIS A 134 0.68 3.22 -10.20
C HIS A 134 -0.28 4.43 -10.30
N GLY A 135 -0.21 5.16 -11.42
CA GLY A 135 -1.25 6.12 -11.82
C GLY A 135 -1.10 7.55 -11.30
N ASP A 136 -0.04 7.85 -10.55
CA ASP A 136 0.24 9.19 -9.98
C ASP A 136 1.50 9.86 -10.56
N TYR A 137 2.11 9.26 -11.60
CA TYR A 137 3.37 9.68 -12.24
C TYR A 137 4.63 9.56 -11.36
N GLU A 138 4.52 9.11 -10.12
CA GLU A 138 5.63 8.90 -9.17
C GLU A 138 5.98 7.40 -9.09
N SER A 139 6.48 6.84 -10.20
CA SER A 139 6.77 5.41 -10.29
C SER A 139 7.87 4.95 -9.31
N PHE A 140 7.63 3.82 -8.65
CA PHE A 140 8.62 3.17 -7.79
C PHE A 140 9.77 2.48 -8.54
N ASP A 141 9.75 2.42 -9.88
CA ASP A 141 10.81 1.75 -10.66
C ASP A 141 12.07 2.62 -10.86
N ALA A 142 11.93 3.95 -10.89
CA ALA A 142 13.02 4.84 -11.30
C ALA A 142 14.06 5.08 -10.19
N PHE A 143 13.61 5.60 -9.04
CA PHE A 143 14.47 5.94 -7.89
C PHE A 143 14.30 4.96 -6.71
N ARG A 144 13.33 4.03 -6.81
CA ARG A 144 12.92 3.08 -5.76
C ARG A 144 12.80 3.74 -4.36
N PRO A 145 12.03 4.82 -4.19
CA PRO A 145 11.81 5.38 -2.87
C PRO A 145 11.11 4.37 -1.96
N LEU A 146 11.26 4.54 -0.64
CA LEU A 146 10.62 3.68 0.35
C LEU A 146 9.09 3.84 0.33
N ALA A 147 8.66 5.08 0.19
CA ALA A 147 7.29 5.52 0.12
C ALA A 147 7.26 6.93 -0.47
N HIS A 148 6.06 7.43 -0.72
CA HIS A 148 5.82 8.86 -0.90
C HIS A 148 4.41 9.25 -0.46
N ALA A 149 4.26 10.51 -0.10
CA ALA A 149 2.99 11.14 0.19
C ALA A 149 2.91 12.54 -0.44
N PHE A 150 1.68 12.97 -0.71
CA PHE A 150 1.42 14.25 -1.32
C PHE A 150 0.91 15.25 -0.30
N ALA A 151 1.42 16.49 -0.37
CA ALA A 151 0.95 17.58 0.46
C ALA A 151 -0.58 17.78 0.34
N PRO A 152 -1.23 18.38 1.36
CA PRO A 152 -2.64 18.77 1.26
C PRO A 152 -2.94 19.55 -0.03
N THR A 153 -4.06 19.29 -0.71
CA THR A 153 -5.22 18.48 -0.28
C THR A 153 -5.30 17.09 -0.93
N ASN A 154 -4.19 16.53 -1.46
CA ASN A 154 -4.25 15.27 -2.22
C ASN A 154 -4.62 14.06 -1.34
N GLY A 155 -3.97 13.92 -0.18
CA GLY A 155 -4.31 12.88 0.81
C GLY A 155 -3.78 11.47 0.51
N SER A 156 -2.99 11.27 -0.54
CA SER A 156 -2.44 9.94 -0.88
C SER A 156 -1.07 9.70 -0.23
N PHE A 157 -0.90 8.53 0.35
CA PHE A 157 0.38 8.00 0.86
C PHE A 157 0.56 6.56 0.38
N HIS A 158 1.59 6.35 -0.42
CA HIS A 158 1.92 5.08 -1.04
C HIS A 158 3.18 4.47 -0.42
N TYR A 159 3.08 3.26 0.12
CA TYR A 159 4.24 2.43 0.44
C TYR A 159 4.71 1.68 -0.80
N ASN A 160 6.04 1.59 -0.98
CA ASN A 160 6.61 0.74 -2.00
C ASN A 160 6.54 -0.74 -1.57
N ALA A 161 5.73 -1.52 -2.29
CA ALA A 161 5.48 -2.92 -1.97
C ALA A 161 6.65 -3.86 -2.31
N ASP A 162 7.70 -3.36 -2.98
CA ASP A 162 8.93 -4.10 -3.24
C ASP A 162 9.98 -3.97 -2.12
N ILE A 163 9.70 -3.15 -1.10
CA ILE A 163 10.58 -2.94 0.04
C ILE A 163 10.40 -4.04 1.10
N ARG A 164 11.50 -4.35 1.79
CA ARG A 164 11.51 -5.25 2.95
C ARG A 164 11.05 -4.48 4.18
N TRP A 165 9.78 -4.65 4.54
CA TRP A 165 9.16 -3.98 5.68
C TRP A 165 9.22 -4.80 6.97
N SER A 166 9.48 -4.13 8.10
CA SER A 166 9.35 -4.67 9.45
C SER A 166 8.46 -3.77 10.31
N ILE A 167 8.07 -4.28 11.48
CA ILE A 167 7.57 -3.45 12.57
C ILE A 167 8.64 -3.52 13.66
N GLY A 168 9.29 -2.39 13.92
CA GLY A 168 10.49 -2.27 14.73
C GLY A 168 11.80 -2.39 13.94
N ALA A 169 12.91 -2.10 14.63
CA ALA A 169 14.27 -2.15 14.11
C ALA A 169 14.69 -3.60 13.80
N VAL A 170 14.79 -3.94 12.52
CA VAL A 170 15.29 -5.23 12.04
C VAL A 170 16.30 -4.97 10.94
N GLU A 171 17.50 -5.54 11.07
CA GLU A 171 18.58 -5.43 10.09
C GLU A 171 18.11 -5.78 8.68
N ASP A 172 18.48 -4.96 7.69
CA ASP A 172 18.04 -5.03 6.28
C ASP A 172 16.53 -4.84 6.01
N TYR A 173 15.74 -4.44 7.01
CA TYR A 173 14.34 -4.05 6.84
C TYR A 173 14.11 -2.60 7.22
N PHE A 174 13.12 -1.98 6.60
CA PHE A 174 12.66 -0.64 6.94
C PHE A 174 11.46 -0.74 7.87
N ASP A 175 11.49 0.02 8.96
CA ASP A 175 10.38 0.05 9.91
C ASP A 175 9.19 0.84 9.34
N LEU A 176 8.02 0.18 9.32
CA LEU A 176 6.79 0.76 8.80
C LEU A 176 6.33 1.99 9.58
N GLU A 177 6.49 2.00 10.89
CA GLU A 177 6.02 3.13 11.71
C GLU A 177 6.88 4.37 11.48
N THR A 178 8.18 4.19 11.37
CA THR A 178 9.13 5.26 11.06
C THR A 178 8.82 5.88 9.70
N VAL A 179 8.62 5.07 8.65
CA VAL A 179 8.23 5.60 7.34
C VAL A 179 6.84 6.21 7.38
N ALA A 180 5.87 5.61 8.09
CA ALA A 180 4.55 6.20 8.27
C ALA A 180 4.63 7.61 8.89
N LEU A 181 5.45 7.75 9.92
CA LEU A 181 5.59 9.00 10.66
C LEU A 181 6.14 10.11 9.76
N HIS A 182 7.11 9.79 8.91
CA HIS A 182 7.63 10.71 7.89
C HIS A 182 6.56 11.13 6.87
N GLU A 183 5.94 10.15 6.20
CA GLU A 183 4.99 10.42 5.13
C GLU A 183 3.72 11.12 5.62
N ILE A 184 3.28 10.85 6.86
CA ILE A 184 2.19 11.60 7.48
C ILE A 184 2.59 13.06 7.71
N GLY A 185 3.86 13.36 7.97
CA GLY A 185 4.33 14.75 8.01
C GLY A 185 4.06 15.49 6.70
N HIS A 186 4.31 14.85 5.55
CA HIS A 186 3.93 15.40 4.24
C HIS A 186 2.43 15.54 4.05
N LEU A 187 1.63 14.55 4.49
CA LEU A 187 0.17 14.65 4.49
C LEU A 187 -0.35 15.81 5.35
N LEU A 188 0.44 16.25 6.34
CA LEU A 188 0.19 17.42 7.17
C LEU A 188 0.91 18.69 6.67
N GLY A 189 1.47 18.66 5.46
CA GLY A 189 2.05 19.85 4.82
C GLY A 189 3.48 20.19 5.24
N LEU A 190 4.18 19.33 5.98
CA LEU A 190 5.61 19.51 6.24
C LEU A 190 6.45 19.18 5.00
N GLY A 191 7.49 19.98 4.77
CA GLY A 191 8.55 19.64 3.82
C GLY A 191 9.65 18.81 4.49
N HIS A 192 10.66 18.44 3.71
CA HIS A 192 11.85 17.79 4.26
C HIS A 192 12.64 18.73 5.18
N SER A 193 13.22 18.14 6.23
CA SER A 193 14.23 18.77 7.08
C SER A 193 15.64 18.52 6.55
N SER A 194 16.57 19.44 6.85
CA SER A 194 18.00 19.26 6.64
C SER A 194 18.72 18.63 7.83
N ASP A 195 18.04 18.49 8.98
CA ASP A 195 18.54 17.85 10.19
C ASP A 195 18.39 16.33 10.09
N ASP A 196 19.48 15.58 10.20
CA ASP A 196 19.49 14.12 10.05
C ASP A 196 18.82 13.39 11.22
N ALA A 197 18.66 14.04 12.37
CA ALA A 197 17.90 13.51 13.50
C ALA A 197 16.39 13.63 13.28
N ALA A 198 15.92 14.58 12.47
CA ALA A 198 14.50 14.85 12.23
C ALA A 198 13.79 13.69 11.51
N ILE A 199 12.52 13.42 11.86
CA ILE A 199 11.74 12.43 11.13
C ILE A 199 11.57 12.86 9.67
N MET A 200 11.43 14.17 9.41
CA MET A 200 11.30 14.73 8.07
C MET A 200 12.61 14.78 7.28
N TYR A 201 13.72 14.24 7.79
CA TYR A 201 14.93 14.06 6.99
C TYR A 201 14.63 13.11 5.81
N PRO A 202 15.04 13.43 4.57
CA PRO A 202 14.65 12.68 3.36
C PRO A 202 15.23 11.27 3.26
N THR A 203 16.08 10.84 4.20
CA THR A 203 16.69 9.50 4.19
C THR A 203 16.40 8.76 5.49
N ILE A 204 15.76 7.61 5.36
CA ILE A 204 15.57 6.65 6.44
C ILE A 204 16.43 5.43 6.11
N TYR A 205 17.28 5.01 7.04
CA TYR A 205 18.16 3.85 6.85
C TYR A 205 17.46 2.55 7.27
N SER A 206 17.86 1.42 6.71
CA SER A 206 17.37 0.11 7.16
C SER A 206 17.84 -0.20 8.58
N GLY A 207 17.04 -0.94 9.35
CA GLY A 207 17.39 -1.38 10.70
C GLY A 207 17.28 -0.31 11.78
N VAL A 208 16.81 0.91 11.44
CA VAL A 208 16.63 1.99 12.42
C VAL A 208 15.15 2.25 12.68
N ILE A 209 14.87 2.78 13.86
CA ILE A 209 13.59 3.40 14.20
C ILE A 209 13.85 4.88 14.52
N LYS A 210 12.95 5.76 14.09
CA LYS A 210 13.01 7.19 14.44
C LYS A 210 11.68 7.64 15.06
N ASN A 211 11.74 8.78 15.74
CA ASN A 211 10.58 9.46 16.29
C ASN A 211 10.68 10.96 15.96
N LEU A 212 9.66 11.74 16.32
CA LEU A 212 9.70 13.19 16.13
C LEU A 212 10.90 13.81 16.84
N HIS A 213 11.61 14.66 16.10
CA HIS A 213 12.61 15.57 16.60
C HIS A 213 11.97 16.93 16.90
N GLU A 214 12.71 17.79 17.60
CA GLU A 214 12.24 19.14 17.93
C GLU A 214 11.99 19.99 16.67
N ASP A 215 12.78 19.79 15.60
CA ASP A 215 12.58 20.45 14.31
C ASP A 215 11.21 20.12 13.69
N ASP A 216 10.81 18.85 13.72
CA ASP A 216 9.50 18.39 13.22
C ASP A 216 8.35 19.00 14.03
N ILE A 217 8.51 19.06 15.36
CA ILE A 217 7.52 19.62 16.29
C ILE A 217 7.39 21.13 16.07
N GLN A 218 8.48 21.86 15.87
CA GLN A 218 8.45 23.28 15.57
C GLN A 218 7.79 23.55 14.22
N GLY A 219 8.13 22.75 13.19
CA GLY A 219 7.52 22.83 11.87
C GLY A 219 6.01 22.68 11.91
N ILE A 220 5.51 21.63 12.58
CA ILE A 220 4.05 21.38 12.63
C ILE A 220 3.30 22.45 13.43
N ARG A 221 3.91 22.96 14.51
CA ARG A 221 3.34 24.06 15.30
C ARG A 221 3.27 25.35 14.51
N ALA A 222 4.28 25.66 13.69
CA ALA A 222 4.26 26.84 12.84
C ALA A 222 3.11 26.82 11.83
N LEU A 223 2.70 25.64 11.36
CA LEU A 223 1.56 25.48 10.46
C LEU A 223 0.21 25.59 11.16
N TYR A 224 0.06 25.02 12.36
CA TYR A 224 -1.27 24.73 12.93
C TYR A 224 -1.54 25.27 14.34
N ASN A 225 -0.54 25.81 15.04
CA ASN A 225 -0.72 26.34 16.40
C ASN A 225 -0.62 27.87 16.40
N ARG A 226 -1.65 28.53 15.87
CA ARG A 226 -1.96 29.93 16.18
C ARG A 226 -2.88 30.04 17.39
#